data_AF-A0A0A2VQE6-F1
#
_entry.id   AF-A0A0A2VQE6-F1
#
_cell.length_a   1.000
_cell.length_b   1.000
_cell.length_c   1.000
_cell.angle_alpha   90.00
_cell.angle_beta   90.00
_cell.angle_gamma   90.00
#
_symmetry.space_group_name_H-M   'P 1'
#
loop_
_entity.id
_entity.type
_entity.pdbx_description
1 polymer ?
#
loop_
_entity_poly.entity_id
_entity_poly.type
_entity_poly.pdbx_seq_one_letter_code
_entity_poly.pdbx_strand_id
1 'polypeptide(L)'
;MSFVTRRGLSTLIPPKAIGGAPDALRMQRVVSFYEKLPRGAAPEAKAKGLLGRYQARYFGKKASATPIIHAIVFLVGIGYAQNYYFHLRHHKNNAH
;
A
#
# COMPACT_ATOMS: atom_id res chain seq x y z
N MET A 1 -47.91 -44.20 -42.53
CA MET A 1 -47.47 -42.79 -42.40
C MET A 1 -46.42 -42.73 -41.29
N SER A 2 -45.12 -42.76 -41.62
CA SER A 2 -44.04 -42.64 -40.62
C SER A 2 -43.57 -41.20 -40.51
N PHE A 3 -43.68 -40.61 -39.33
CA PHE A 3 -43.14 -39.28 -39.05
C PHE A 3 -41.62 -39.38 -38.93
N VAL A 4 -40.90 -38.79 -39.88
CA VAL A 4 -39.44 -38.68 -39.84
C VAL A 4 -39.07 -37.35 -39.18
N THR A 5 -38.79 -37.38 -37.88
CA THR A 5 -38.22 -36.24 -37.14
C THR A 5 -36.76 -36.03 -37.57
N ARG A 6 -36.53 -35.22 -38.60
CA ARG A 6 -35.21 -34.67 -38.95
C ARG A 6 -35.24 -33.17 -38.74
N ARG A 7 -34.79 -32.67 -37.57
CA ARG A 7 -34.21 -31.32 -37.31
C ARG A 7 -34.10 -30.98 -35.81
N GLY A 8 -33.59 -31.90 -34.99
CA GLY A 8 -33.34 -31.63 -33.56
C GLY A 8 -31.90 -31.25 -33.20
N LEU A 9 -30.93 -31.50 -34.09
CA LEU A 9 -29.50 -31.47 -33.74
C LEU A 9 -28.68 -30.38 -34.44
N SER A 10 -29.25 -29.59 -35.35
CA SER A 10 -28.50 -28.55 -36.08
C SER A 10 -28.12 -27.33 -35.23
N THR A 11 -28.66 -27.19 -34.01
CA THR A 11 -28.35 -26.10 -33.08
C THR A 11 -27.49 -26.54 -31.89
N LEU A 12 -27.16 -27.84 -31.78
CA LEU A 12 -26.33 -28.38 -30.71
C LEU A 12 -24.83 -28.23 -30.98
N ILE A 13 -24.45 -27.87 -32.21
CA ILE A 13 -23.06 -27.58 -32.58
C ILE A 13 -22.86 -26.09 -32.33
N PRO A 14 -22.18 -25.68 -31.23
CA PRO A 14 -21.90 -24.28 -31.00
C PRO A 14 -21.10 -23.71 -32.18
N PRO A 15 -21.45 -22.53 -32.73
CA PRO A 15 -20.60 -21.87 -33.72
C PRO A 15 -19.22 -21.69 -33.08
N LYS A 16 -18.16 -22.08 -33.81
CA LYS A 16 -16.72 -22.07 -33.44
C LYS A 16 -16.47 -21.45 -32.06
N ALA A 17 -16.14 -22.28 -31.08
CA ALA A 17 -15.77 -21.85 -29.73
C ALA A 17 -14.90 -20.60 -29.81
N ILE A 18 -15.38 -19.51 -29.19
CA ILE A 18 -14.57 -18.32 -28.94
C ILE A 18 -13.53 -18.75 -27.89
N GLY A 19 -12.50 -19.46 -28.35
CA GLY A 19 -11.31 -19.78 -27.57
C GLY A 19 -10.77 -18.47 -27.02
N GLY A 20 -10.56 -18.43 -25.70
CA GLY A 20 -10.30 -17.22 -24.92
C GLY A 20 -9.49 -16.20 -25.72
N ALA A 21 -10.12 -15.07 -26.03
CA ALA A 21 -9.71 -14.17 -27.10
C ALA A 21 -8.20 -13.85 -26.98
N PRO A 22 -7.32 -14.48 -27.79
CA PRO A 22 -5.91 -14.14 -27.79
C PRO A 22 -5.72 -12.67 -28.20
N ASP A 23 -6.69 -12.11 -28.91
CA ASP A 23 -6.78 -10.70 -29.26
C ASP A 23 -7.04 -9.79 -28.06
N ALA A 24 -7.83 -10.22 -27.07
CA ALA A 24 -7.98 -9.46 -25.82
C ALA A 24 -6.65 -9.38 -25.07
N LEU A 25 -5.90 -10.49 -25.04
CA LEU A 25 -4.57 -10.55 -24.41
C LEU A 25 -3.53 -9.72 -25.20
N ARG A 26 -3.61 -9.71 -26.53
CA ARG A 26 -2.79 -8.82 -27.39
C ARG A 26 -3.13 -7.36 -27.16
N MET A 27 -4.41 -7.01 -27.04
CA MET A 27 -4.82 -5.62 -26.78
C MET A 27 -4.37 -5.16 -25.40
N GLN A 28 -4.46 -6.00 -24.36
CA GLN A 28 -3.88 -5.68 -23.04
C GLN A 28 -2.37 -5.44 -23.09
N ARG A 29 -1.62 -6.23 -23.88
CA ARG A 29 -0.18 -6.02 -24.04
C ARG A 29 0.15 -4.69 -24.70
N VAL A 30 -0.58 -4.30 -25.75
CA VAL A 30 -0.38 -3.01 -26.42
C VAL A 30 -0.70 -1.85 -25.48
N VAL A 31 -1.81 -1.89 -24.75
CA VAL A 31 -2.15 -0.87 -23.75
C VAL A 31 -1.07 -0.79 -22.67
N SER A 32 -0.66 -1.94 -22.12
CA SER A 32 0.38 -1.98 -21.09
C SER A 32 1.74 -1.49 -21.58
N PHE A 33 2.06 -1.66 -22.86
CA PHE A 33 3.28 -1.14 -23.48
C PHE A 33 3.25 0.38 -23.47
N TYR A 34 2.14 1.00 -23.89
CA TYR A 34 1.99 2.46 -23.90
C TYR A 34 1.86 3.08 -22.50
N GLU A 35 1.28 2.35 -21.54
CA GLU A 35 1.25 2.75 -20.14
C GLU A 35 2.65 2.74 -19.52
N LYS A 36 3.47 1.75 -19.86
CA LYS A 36 4.82 1.54 -19.34
C LYS A 36 5.92 2.19 -20.17
N LEU A 37 5.58 2.97 -21.20
CA LEU A 37 6.57 3.80 -21.87
C LEU A 37 7.33 4.56 -20.76
N PRO A 38 8.67 4.63 -20.79
CA PRO A 38 9.44 5.26 -19.73
C PRO A 38 9.09 6.75 -19.63
N ARG A 39 8.04 7.05 -18.87
CA ARG A 39 7.78 8.39 -18.34
C ARG A 39 8.92 8.58 -17.36
N GLY A 40 9.74 9.62 -17.55
CA GLY A 40 10.90 9.91 -16.70
C GLY A 40 10.56 9.79 -15.21
N ALA A 41 11.57 9.58 -14.37
CA ALA A 41 11.39 9.30 -12.95
C ALA A 41 10.28 10.16 -12.32
N ALA A 42 9.28 9.49 -11.72
CA ALA A 42 8.15 10.18 -11.11
C ALA A 42 8.68 11.25 -10.13
N PRO A 43 8.13 12.48 -10.15
CA PRO A 43 8.61 13.55 -9.31
C PRO A 43 8.54 13.12 -7.84
N GLU A 44 9.61 13.41 -7.10
CA GLU A 44 9.67 13.02 -5.69
C GLU A 44 8.47 13.59 -4.95
N ALA A 45 7.79 12.70 -4.21
CA ALA A 45 6.64 13.07 -3.40
C ALA A 45 7.06 14.18 -2.42
N LYS A 46 6.67 15.43 -2.73
CA LYS A 46 6.92 16.57 -1.84
C LYS A 46 6.22 16.29 -0.52
N ALA A 47 7.00 16.19 0.55
CA ALA A 47 6.48 16.06 1.90
C ALA A 47 5.53 17.21 2.24
N LYS A 48 4.24 16.89 2.37
CA LYS A 48 3.20 17.82 2.84
C LYS A 48 2.87 17.51 4.30
N GLY A 49 2.58 18.56 5.08
CA GLY A 49 2.26 18.44 6.51
C GLY A 49 3.48 18.22 7.42
N LEU A 50 3.24 18.28 8.73
CA LEU A 50 4.30 18.15 9.75
C LEU A 50 4.92 16.74 9.76
N LEU A 51 4.08 15.70 9.73
CA LEU A 51 4.53 14.31 9.69
C LEU A 51 5.28 13.99 8.39
N GLY A 52 4.80 14.48 7.24
CA GLY A 52 5.48 14.30 5.96
C GLY A 52 6.87 14.92 5.95
N ARG A 53 7.04 16.11 6.55
CA ARG A 53 8.36 16.77 6.68
C ARG A 53 9.31 15.97 7.59
N TYR A 54 8.81 15.42 8.70
CA TYR A 54 9.60 14.56 9.57
C TYR A 54 10.03 13.28 8.84
N GLN A 55 9.10 12.64 8.13
CA GLN A 55 9.37 11.45 7.34
C GLN A 55 10.43 11.71 6.26
N ALA A 56 10.29 12.78 5.48
CA ALA A 56 11.27 13.11 4.44
C ALA A 56 12.66 13.41 4.99
N ARG A 57 12.76 13.97 6.21
CA ARG A 57 14.05 14.27 6.85
C ARG A 57 14.78 13.02 7.36
N TYR A 58 14.06 12.03 7.87
CA TYR A 58 14.68 10.91 8.60
C TYR A 58 14.53 9.54 7.96
N PHE A 59 13.53 9.35 7.08
CA PHE A 59 13.23 8.07 6.42
C PHE A 59 13.41 8.12 4.89
N GLY A 60 13.91 9.24 4.36
CA GLY A 60 14.16 9.42 2.93
C GLY A 60 15.44 8.72 2.44
N LYS A 61 16.05 9.26 1.37
CA LYS A 61 17.23 8.69 0.69
C LYS A 61 18.47 8.46 1.58
N LYS A 62 18.52 9.05 2.76
CA LYS A 62 19.55 8.82 3.78
C LYS A 62 18.84 8.39 5.07
N ALA A 63 18.42 7.13 5.11
CA ALA A 63 17.81 6.55 6.30
C ALA A 63 18.74 6.74 7.50
N SER A 64 18.25 7.43 8.52
CA SER A 64 19.02 7.76 9.72
C SER A 64 18.44 7.00 10.91
N ALA A 65 19.29 6.63 11.88
CA ALA A 65 18.85 6.03 13.15
C ALA A 65 18.21 7.07 14.11
N THR A 66 18.21 8.34 13.74
CA THR A 66 17.64 9.42 14.57
C THR A 66 16.20 9.18 15.02
N PRO A 67 15.25 8.63 14.24
CA PRO A 67 13.91 8.35 14.75
C PRO A 67 13.87 7.40 15.94
N ILE A 68 14.79 6.44 15.98
CA ILE A 68 14.93 5.50 17.11
C ILE A 68 15.37 6.27 18.35
N ILE A 69 16.34 7.19 18.20
CA ILE A 69 16.79 8.05 19.31
C ILE A 69 15.64 8.94 19.80
N HIS A 70 14.87 9.56 18.91
CA HIS A 70 13.70 10.37 19.31
C HIS A 70 12.69 9.54 20.11
N ALA A 71 12.43 8.29 19.70
CA ALA A 71 11.53 7.39 20.41
C ALA A 71 12.04 7.05 21.81
N ILE A 72 13.33 6.76 21.96
CA ILE A 72 13.95 6.48 23.27
C ILE A 72 13.85 7.71 24.18
N VAL A 73 14.22 8.89 23.68
CA VAL A 73 14.15 10.15 24.46
C VAL A 73 12.71 10.44 24.88
N PHE A 74 11.74 10.21 24.00
CA PHE A 74 10.32 10.38 24.30
C PHE A 74 9.86 9.43 25.41
N LEU A 75 10.21 8.14 25.32
CA LEU A 75 9.87 7.14 26.34
C LEU A 75 10.51 7.45 27.69
N VAL A 76 11.79 7.80 27.71
CA VAL A 76 12.50 8.16 28.95
C VAL A 76 11.91 9.43 29.55
N GLY A 77 11.63 10.45 28.75
CA GLY A 77 11.03 11.70 29.21
C GLY A 77 9.65 11.49 29.84
N ILE A 78 8.78 10.71 29.19
CA ILE A 78 7.48 10.36 29.75
C ILE A 78 7.61 9.51 31.02
N GLY A 79 8.48 8.50 31.00
CA GLY A 79 8.71 7.64 32.16
C GLY A 79 9.21 8.44 33.37
N TYR A 80 10.13 9.38 33.15
CA TYR A 80 10.60 10.29 34.20
C TYR A 80 9.49 11.20 34.70
N ALA A 81 8.69 11.79 33.80
CA ALA A 81 7.57 12.64 34.20
C ALA A 81 6.54 11.88 35.03
N GLN A 82 6.20 10.64 34.66
CA GLN A 82 5.33 9.76 35.43
C GLN A 82 5.94 9.43 36.79
N ASN A 83 7.21 9.01 36.82
CA ASN A 83 7.90 8.71 38.07
C ASN A 83 7.95 9.93 38.99
N TYR A 84 8.18 11.12 38.44
CA TYR A 84 8.16 12.36 39.19
C TYR A 84 6.77 12.66 39.75
N TYR A 85 5.73 12.52 38.94
CA TYR A 85 4.36 12.81 39.35
C TYR A 85 3.85 11.85 40.43
N PHE A 86 4.10 10.54 40.28
CA PHE A 86 3.55 9.52 41.16
C PHE A 86 4.44 9.15 42.36
N HIS A 87 5.75 9.29 42.25
CA HIS A 87 6.67 8.89 43.32
C HIS A 87 7.46 10.10 43.85
N LEU A 88 8.30 10.74 43.03
CA LEU A 88 9.30 11.68 43.56
C LEU A 88 8.69 12.98 44.14
N ARG A 89 7.55 13.45 43.62
CA ARG A 89 6.88 14.65 44.15
C ARG A 89 6.36 14.45 45.58
N HIS A 90 5.94 13.24 45.92
CA HIS A 90 5.37 12.95 47.24
C HIS A 90 6.45 12.77 48.32
N HIS A 91 7.64 12.29 47.94
CA HIS A 91 8.80 12.22 48.85
C HIS A 91 9.42 13.59 49.17
N LYS A 92 9.26 14.59 48.30
CA LYS A 92 9.80 15.94 48.53
C LYS A 92 8.88 16.84 49.34
N ASN A 93 7.56 16.62 49.27
CA ASN A 93 6.56 17.52 49.86
C ASN A 93 5.91 17.00 51.16
N ASN A 94 6.18 15.75 51.56
CA ASN A 94 5.78 15.21 52.85
C ASN A 94 7.04 14.70 53.57
N ALA A 95 7.25 15.16 54.80
CA ALA A 95 8.25 14.55 55.68
C ALA A 95 7.79 13.14 56.03
N HIS A 96 8.72 12.18 55.92
CA HIS A 96 8.52 10.83 56.43
C HIS A 96 8.28 10.82 57.94
#